data_AF-A0A7C6MVF1-F1
#
_entry.id   AF-A0A7C6MVF1-F1
#
_cell.length_a   1.000
_cell.length_b   1.000
_cell.length_c   1.000
_cell.angle_alpha   90.00
_cell.angle_beta   90.00
_cell.angle_gamma   90.00
#
_symmetry.space_group_name_H-M   'P 1'
#
loop_
_entity.id
_entity.type
_entity.pdbx_description
1 polymer ?
#
loop_
_entity_poly.entity_id
_entity_poly.type
_entity_poly.pdbx_seq_one_letter_code
_entity_poly.pdbx_strand_id
1 'polypeptide(L)' 'MHGRTVRAGFYDDYERLIKEEQHFFDGYGNEVLSIDPKGSKTRQVFNSLNLTEKVVLP' A
#
# COMPACT_ATOMS: atom_id res chain seq x y z
N MET A 1 14.32 9.37 4.13
CA MET A 1 13.72 8.64 2.99
C MET A 1 12.34 9.24 2.76
N HIS A 2 12.13 9.99 1.69
CA HIS A 2 10.81 10.50 1.33
C HIS A 2 10.15 9.47 0.43
N GLY A 3 9.30 8.64 1.02
CA GLY A 3 8.51 7.64 0.31
C GLY A 3 7.37 8.27 -0.50
N ARG A 4 6.75 7.48 -1.40
CA ARG A 4 5.54 7.87 -2.13
C ARG A 4 4.31 7.31 -1.43
N THR A 5 3.24 8.10 -1.40
CA THR A 5 1.89 7.61 -1.06
C THR A 5 1.04 7.63 -2.33
N VAL A 6 0.33 6.53 -2.59
CA VAL A 6 -0.62 6.40 -3.71
C VAL A 6 -1.98 6.03 -3.14
N ARG A 7 -3.02 6.70 -3.64
CA ARG A 7 -4.42 6.32 -3.39
C ARG A 7 -5.02 5.85 -4.71
N ALA A 8 -5.59 4.65 -4.70
CA ALA A 8 -6.30 4.08 -5.84
C ALA A 8 -7.79 4.11 -5.54
N GLY A 9 -8.52 5.01 -6.21
CA GLY A 9 -9.97 5.07 -6.18
C GLY A 9 -10.55 4.26 -7.33
N PHE A 10 -11.59 3.48 -7.05
CA PHE A 10 -12.32 2.70 -8.05
C PHE A 10 -13.74 3.19 -8.10
N TYR A 11 -14.20 3.51 -9.29
CA TYR A 11 -15.47 4.18 -9.53
C TYR A 11 -16.41 3.28 -10.33
N ASP A 12 -17.71 3.45 -10.15
CA ASP A 12 -18.71 2.82 -11.02
C ASP A 12 -18.89 3.62 -12.32
N ASP A 13 -19.78 3.14 -13.20
CA ASP A 13 -20.13 3.80 -14.47
C ASP A 13 -20.76 5.20 -14.28
N TYR A 14 -21.09 5.58 -13.04
CA TYR A 14 -21.63 6.89 -12.67
C TYR A 14 -20.59 7.76 -11.96
N GLU A 15 -19.30 7.42 -12.03
CA GLU A 15 -18.19 8.13 -11.40
C GLU A 15 -18.32 8.21 -9.86
N ARG A 16 -19.00 7.25 -9.24
CA ARG A 16 -19.13 7.17 -7.78
C ARG A 16 -18.04 6.26 -7.22
N LEU A 17 -17.33 6.74 -6.20
CA LEU A 17 -16.28 5.97 -5.53
C LEU A 17 -16.91 4.74 -4.83
N ILE A 18 -16.52 3.54 -5.28
CA ILE A 18 -16.95 2.26 -4.71
C ILE A 18 -15.96 1.79 -3.66
N LYS A 19 -14.66 1.95 -3.92
CA LYS A 19 -13.59 1.52 -3.02
C LYS A 19 -12.36 2.39 -3.17
N GLU A 20 -11.61 2.52 -2.09
CA GLU A 20 -10.30 3.18 -2.05
C GLU A 20 -9.27 2.23 -1.45
N GLU A 21 -8.10 2.16 -2.07
CA GLU A 21 -6.93 1.45 -1.56
C GLU A 21 -5.79 2.46 -1.36
N GLN A 22 -4.99 2.28 -0.30
CA GLN A 22 -3.84 3.15 -0.01
C GLN A 22 -2.55 2.33 0.00
N HIS A 23 -1.54 2.81 -0.72
CA HIS A 23 -0.24 2.17 -0.84
C HIS A 23 0.87 3.15 -0.45
N PHE A 24 1.79 2.68 0.36
CA PHE A 24 2.93 3.45 0.84
C PHE A 24 4.21 2.77 0.41
N PHE A 25 5.11 3.56 -0.17
CA PHE A 25 6.37 3.09 -0.72
C PHE A 25 7.54 3.73 0.02
N ASP A 26 8.64 3.00 0.18
CA ASP A 26 9.90 3.58 0.64
C ASP A 26 10.60 4.41 -0.46
N GLY A 27 11.81 4.91 -0.17
CA GLY A 27 12.60 5.68 -1.12
C GLY A 27 13.22 4.86 -2.26
N TYR A 28 13.20 3.53 -2.16
CA TYR A 28 13.68 2.61 -3.20
C TYR A 28 12.54 2.10 -4.10
N GLY A 29 11.30 2.42 -3.75
CA GLY A 29 10.10 2.06 -4.51
C GLY A 29 9.45 0.75 -4.07
N ASN A 30 9.87 0.16 -2.95
CA ASN A 30 9.18 -1.02 -2.43
C ASN A 30 7.92 -0.62 -1.67
N GLU A 31 6.84 -1.38 -1.84
CA GLU A 31 5.62 -1.18 -1.06
C GLU A 31 5.85 -1.66 0.39
N VAL A 32 5.80 -0.75 1.35
CA VAL A 32 6.00 -1.04 2.78
C VAL A 32 4.69 -1.22 3.54
N LEU A 33 3.59 -0.65 3.04
CA LEU A 33 2.27 -0.76 3.64
C LEU A 33 1.20 -0.65 2.54
N SER A 34 0.20 -1.52 2.60
CA SER A 34 -1.06 -1.38 1.89
C SER A 34 -2.23 -1.41 2.86
N ILE A 35 -3.27 -0.63 2.55
CA ILE A 35 -4.53 -0.56 3.28
C ILE A 35 -5.64 -0.87 2.29
N ASP A 36 -6.37 -1.95 2.55
CA ASP A 36 -7.50 -2.37 1.72
C ASP A 36 -8.75 -1.49 1.98
N PRO A 37 -9.82 -1.62 1.17
CA PRO A 37 -11.04 -0.82 1.34
C PRO A 37 -11.78 -1.06 2.66
N LYS A 38 -11.49 -2.17 3.34
CA LYS A 38 -12.05 -2.51 4.66
C LYS A 38 -11.20 -1.95 5.80
N GLY A 39 -10.06 -1.31 5.50
CA GLY A 39 -9.10 -0.78 6.46
C GLY A 39 -8.08 -1.81 6.96
N SER A 40 -8.08 -3.04 6.42
CA SER A 40 -7.10 -4.07 6.74
C SER A 40 -5.72 -3.65 6.25
N LYS A 41 -4.70 -3.84 7.09
CA LYS A 41 -3.33 -3.40 6.80
C LYS A 41 -2.42 -4.59 6.52
N THR A 42 -1.69 -4.52 5.42
CA THR A 42 -0.61 -5.45 5.11
C THR A 42 0.70 -4.68 5.11
N ARG A 43 1.66 -5.08 5.96
CA ARG A 43 2.96 -4.41 6.06
C ARG A 43 4.07 -5.34 5.58
N GLN A 44 4.92 -4.83 4.71
CA GLN A 44 6.13 -5.51 4.25
C GLN A 44 7.34 -4.93 4.98
N VAL A 45 8.22 -5.80 5.46
CA VAL A 45 9.49 -5.45 6.08
C VAL A 45 10.59 -5.94 5.17
N PHE A 46 11.52 -5.04 4.84
CA PHE A 46 12.67 -5.31 4.00
C PHE A 46 13.94 -5.28 4.83
N ASN A 47 14.87 -6.19 4.55
CA ASN A 47 16.19 -6.19 5.17
C ASN A 47 17.10 -5.12 4.54
N SER A 48 18.33 -5.01 5.03
CA SER A 48 19.32 -4.03 4.53
C SER A 48 19.75 -4.24 3.08
N LEU A 49 19.47 -5.42 2.50
CA LEU A 49 19.74 -5.74 1.09
C LEU A 49 18.52 -5.46 0.20
N ASN A 50 17.49 -4.81 0.74
CA ASN A 50 16.25 -4.50 0.03
C ASN A 50 15.45 -5.74 -0.42
N LEU A 51 15.54 -6.83 0.36
CA LEU A 51 14.80 -8.07 0.12
C LEU A 51 13.69 -8.22 1.17
N THR A 52 12.54 -8.76 0.77
CA THR A 52 11.42 -9.03 1.69
C THR A 52 11.86 -9.98 2.79
N GLU A 53 11.84 -9.51 4.02
CA GLU A 53 12.17 -10.28 5.21
C GLU A 53 10.91 -10.81 5.89
N LYS A 54 9.84 -10.01 5.92
CA LYS A 54 8.58 -10.37 6.59
C LYS A 54 7.37 -9.69 5.97
N VAL A 55 6.26 -10.41 5.95
CA VAL A 55 4.93 -9.86 5.70
C VAL A 55 4.10 -9.96 6.99
N VAL A 56 3.53 -8.84 7.42
CA VAL A 56 2.63 -8.74 8.56
C VAL A 56 1.23 -8.49 8.04
N LEU A 57 0.33 -9.41 8.37
CA LEU A 57 -1.11 -9.32 8.08
C LEU A 57 -1.86 -8.77 9.31
N PRO A 58 -3.13 -8.34 9.15
CA PRO A 58 -3.95 -7.85 10.26
C PRO A 58 -4.10 -8.84 11.41
#